data_AF-A0A7C3A759-F1
#
_entry.id   AF-A0A7C3A759-F1
#
_cell.length_a   1.000
_cell.length_b   1.000
_cell.length_c   1.000
_cell.angle_alpha   90.00
_cell.angle_beta   90.00
_cell.angle_gamma   90.00
#
_symmetry.space_group_name_H-M   'P 1'
#
loop_
_entity.id
_entity.type
_entity.pdbx_description
1 polymer ?
#
loop_
_entity_poly.entity_id
_entity_poly.type
_entity_poly.pdbx_seq_one_letter_code
_entity_poly.pdbx_strand_id
1 'polypeptide(L)'
;MFISKIEIREVKMELTSPFETSFGREHEKRTIIVSVEADGEVGYGECPAGDTPFYSYETTDISWYALTRYLAPALAGREVKGGMDVPALLRRVRGYNMAKAALEEAVW
;
A
#
# COMPACT_ATOMS: atom_id res chain seq x y z
N MET A 1 -8.86 13.23 12.58
CA MET A 1 -8.40 13.33 11.18
C MET A 1 -9.46 12.79 10.25
N PHE A 2 -10.08 13.67 9.46
CA PHE A 2 -11.04 13.27 8.43
C PHE A 2 -10.31 12.99 7.11
N ILE A 3 -10.43 11.75 6.60
CA ILE A 3 -9.78 11.35 5.36
C ILE A 3 -10.56 11.90 4.16
N SER A 4 -10.08 12.99 3.58
CA SER A 4 -10.73 13.70 2.45
C SER A 4 -10.40 13.07 1.10
N LYS A 5 -9.17 12.57 0.93
CA LYS A 5 -8.70 12.00 -0.32
C LYS A 5 -7.73 10.84 -0.05
N ILE A 6 -7.86 9.79 -0.85
CA ILE A 6 -6.86 8.72 -0.95
C ILE A 6 -6.48 8.60 -2.42
N GLU A 7 -5.18 8.56 -2.69
CA GLU A 7 -4.64 8.41 -4.03
C GLU A 7 -3.62 7.27 -4.04
N ILE A 8 -3.71 6.43 -5.07
CA ILE A 8 -2.90 5.21 -5.20
C ILE A 8 -2.18 5.33 -6.53
N ARG A 9 -0.85 5.21 -6.50
CA ARG A 9 0.00 5.29 -7.68
C ARG A 9 0.89 4.07 -7.78
N GLU A 10 0.91 3.46 -8.94
CA GLU A 10 1.96 2.52 -9.29
C GLU A 10 3.17 3.31 -9.76
N VAL A 11 4.33 2.99 -9.20
CA VAL A 11 5.63 3.59 -9.55
C VAL A 11 6.55 2.49 -10.04
N LYS A 12 7.26 2.78 -11.13
CA LYS A 12 8.27 1.91 -11.72
C LYS A 12 9.57 2.67 -11.83
N MET A 13 10.66 2.09 -11.33
CA MET A 13 11.99 2.70 -11.30
C MET A 13 13.05 1.67 -11.69
N GLU A 14 13.99 2.05 -12.56
CA GLU A 14 15.17 1.22 -12.84
C GLU A 14 16.12 1.21 -11.64
N LEU A 15 16.62 0.03 -11.27
CA LEU A 15 17.59 -0.12 -10.21
C LEU A 15 18.98 0.25 -10.72
N THR A 16 19.75 1.00 -9.93
CA THR A 16 21.16 1.35 -10.26
C THR A 16 22.05 0.12 -10.40
N SER A 17 21.72 -0.94 -9.66
CA SER A 17 22.30 -2.27 -9.79
C SER A 17 21.19 -3.31 -9.69
N PRO A 18 21.16 -4.35 -10.54
CA PRO A 18 20.15 -5.41 -10.44
C PRO A 18 20.18 -6.09 -9.06
N PHE A 19 18.99 -6.38 -8.53
CA PHE A 19 18.83 -7.11 -7.28
C PHE A 19 18.59 -8.59 -7.59
N GLU A 20 19.36 -9.49 -6.97
CA GLU A 20 19.31 -10.91 -7.28
C GLU A 20 19.14 -11.74 -6.01
N THR A 21 18.17 -12.65 -6.06
CA THR A 21 17.85 -13.60 -5.00
C THR A 21 17.64 -14.99 -5.60
N SER A 22 17.37 -16.00 -4.76
CA SER A 22 16.95 -17.32 -5.23
C SER A 22 15.68 -17.32 -6.08
N PHE A 23 14.91 -16.23 -6.04
CA PHE A 23 13.65 -16.09 -6.77
C PHE A 23 13.82 -15.49 -8.16
N GLY A 24 14.98 -14.92 -8.47
CA GLY A 24 15.27 -14.30 -9.76
C GLY A 24 16.13 -13.05 -9.62
N ARG A 25 16.38 -12.42 -10.77
CA ARG A 25 17.06 -11.13 -10.88
C ARG A 25 16.06 -10.06 -11.32
N GLU A 26 15.97 -8.99 -10.53
CA GLU A 26 15.13 -7.83 -10.77
C GLU A 26 16.01 -6.66 -11.25
N HIS A 27 15.59 -6.03 -12.34
CA HIS A 27 16.24 -4.84 -12.91
C HIS A 27 15.46 -3.55 -12.62
N GLU A 28 14.19 -3.69 -12.27
CA GLU A 28 13.26 -2.62 -11.98
C GLU A 28 12.60 -2.87 -10.63
N LYS A 29 12.30 -1.80 -9.89
CA LYS A 29 11.40 -1.84 -8.75
C LYS A 29 10.05 -1.27 -9.20
N ARG A 30 9.06 -2.15 -9.27
CA ARG A 30 7.65 -1.78 -9.29
C ARG A 30 7.13 -1.76 -7.85
N THR A 31 6.42 -0.71 -7.48
CA THR A 31 5.87 -0.54 -6.13
C THR A 31 4.61 0.32 -6.18
N ILE A 32 3.83 0.33 -5.10
CA ILE A 32 2.64 1.17 -4.99
C ILE A 32 2.85 2.19 -3.89
N ILE A 33 2.68 3.46 -4.24
CA ILE A 33 2.67 4.57 -3.30
C ILE A 33 1.22 4.96 -3.04
N VAL A 34 0.86 5.03 -1.76
CA VAL A 34 -0.43 5.49 -1.27
C VAL A 34 -0.23 6.84 -0.60
N SER A 35 -1.04 7.82 -0.96
CA SER A 35 -1.12 9.08 -0.23
C SER A 35 -2.51 9.28 0.35
N VAL A 36 -2.58 9.68 1.62
CA VAL A 36 -3.81 9.97 2.34
C VAL A 36 -3.79 11.43 2.75
N GLU A 37 -4.79 12.18 2.32
CA GLU A 37 -5.00 13.56 2.75
C GLU A 37 -6.01 13.59 3.89
N ALA A 38 -5.63 14.21 5.00
CA ALA A 38 -6.49 14.43 6.15
C ALA A 38 -6.16 15.74 6.86
N ASP A 39 -7.20 16.49 7.24
CA ASP A 39 -7.09 17.78 7.94
C ASP A 39 -6.12 18.80 7.28
N GLY A 40 -5.93 18.71 5.96
CA GLY A 40 -5.05 19.60 5.17
C GLY A 40 -3.59 19.13 5.04
N GLU A 41 -3.23 18.01 5.66
CA GLU A 41 -1.91 17.38 5.56
C GLU A 41 -1.99 16.13 4.69
N VAL A 42 -0.84 15.72 4.11
CA VAL A 42 -0.73 14.52 3.27
C VAL A 42 0.32 13.58 3.83
N GLY A 43 -0.12 12.40 4.27
CA GLY A 43 0.74 11.29 4.64
C GLY A 43 0.97 10.34 3.46
N TYR A 44 2.10 9.63 3.49
CA TYR A 44 2.50 8.69 2.44
C TYR A 44 2.87 7.34 3.05
N GLY A 45 2.51 6.26 2.35
CA GLY A 45 2.93 4.91 2.68
C GLY A 45 3.23 4.11 1.42
N GLU A 46 4.07 3.10 1.56
CA GLU A 46 4.50 2.25 0.45
C GLU A 46 3.97 0.83 0.64
N CYS A 47 3.46 0.23 -0.44
CA CYS A 47 3.21 -1.21 -0.48
C CYS A 47 4.44 -1.90 -1.10
N PRO A 48 5.30 -2.56 -0.30
CA PRO A 48 6.57 -3.08 -0.80
C PRO A 48 6.45 -4.38 -1.61
N ALA A 49 5.22 -4.81 -1.94
CA ALA A 49 4.97 -6.05 -2.68
C ALA A 49 5.79 -6.08 -4.00
N GLY A 50 6.37 -7.23 -4.31
CA GLY A 50 7.12 -7.44 -5.54
C GLY A 50 6.22 -7.86 -6.70
N ASP A 51 6.80 -8.17 -7.85
CA ASP A 51 6.01 -8.54 -9.04
C ASP A 51 5.59 -10.00 -9.09
N THR A 52 6.30 -10.84 -8.33
CA THR A 52 6.09 -12.28 -8.33
C THR A 52 5.80 -12.81 -6.93
N PRO A 53 5.03 -13.90 -6.81
CA PRO A 53 4.56 -14.38 -5.52
C PRO A 53 5.59 -15.26 -4.78
N PHE A 54 6.89 -15.03 -5.00
CA PHE A 54 7.95 -15.92 -4.50
C PHE A 54 8.50 -15.50 -3.13
N TYR A 55 8.53 -14.20 -2.83
CA TYR A 55 8.85 -13.70 -1.49
C TYR A 55 7.64 -13.75 -0.55
N SER A 56 6.49 -13.31 -1.07
CA SER A 56 5.18 -13.32 -0.40
C SER A 56 4.14 -13.67 -1.45
N TYR A 57 2.96 -14.14 -1.04
CA TYR A 57 1.84 -14.27 -1.97
C TYR A 57 1.36 -12.91 -2.49
N GLU A 58 1.65 -11.82 -1.76
CA GLU A 58 1.36 -10.44 -2.18
C GLU A 58 2.29 -10.01 -3.30
N THR A 59 1.67 -9.63 -4.42
CA THR A 59 2.32 -9.00 -5.57
C THR A 59 1.75 -7.60 -5.81
N THR A 60 2.47 -6.76 -6.56
CA THR A 60 1.99 -5.45 -7.00
C THR A 60 0.56 -5.52 -7.54
N ASP A 61 0.27 -6.47 -8.43
CA ASP A 61 -1.04 -6.57 -9.07
C ASP A 61 -2.17 -6.95 -8.10
N ILE A 62 -1.95 -7.92 -7.21
CA ILE A 62 -3.00 -8.32 -6.27
C ILE A 62 -3.16 -7.31 -5.12
N SER A 63 -2.08 -6.62 -4.74
CA SER A 63 -2.12 -5.50 -3.80
C SER A 63 -2.85 -4.31 -4.40
N TRP A 64 -2.60 -3.98 -5.67
CA TRP A 64 -3.35 -2.95 -6.41
C TRP A 64 -4.84 -3.25 -6.42
N TYR A 65 -5.21 -4.49 -6.72
CA TYR A 65 -6.59 -4.95 -6.67
C TYR A 65 -7.20 -4.74 -5.27
N ALA A 66 -6.53 -5.19 -4.21
CA ALA A 66 -7.05 -5.05 -2.85
C ALA A 66 -7.17 -3.59 -2.40
N LEU A 67 -6.14 -2.77 -2.68
CA LEU A 67 -6.10 -1.33 -2.36
C LEU A 67 -7.26 -0.59 -3.01
N THR A 68 -7.40 -0.74 -4.33
CA THR A 68 -8.39 0.04 -5.11
C THR A 68 -9.82 -0.46 -4.93
N ARG A 69 -10.03 -1.77 -4.72
CA ARG A 69 -11.39 -2.35 -4.67
C ARG A 69 -11.98 -2.45 -3.28
N TYR A 70 -11.15 -2.58 -2.24
CA TYR A 70 -11.64 -2.88 -0.89
C TYR A 70 -11.04 -2.00 0.20
N LEU A 71 -9.72 -1.82 0.22
CA LEU A 71 -9.05 -1.20 1.36
C LEU A 71 -9.22 0.33 1.38
N ALA A 72 -8.87 1.03 0.29
CA ALA A 72 -9.06 2.47 0.23
C ALA A 72 -10.53 2.90 0.35
N PRO A 73 -11.51 2.23 -0.32
CA PRO A 73 -12.92 2.53 -0.12
C PRO A 73 -13.42 2.31 1.33
N ALA A 74 -12.79 1.44 2.11
CA ALA A 74 -13.17 1.23 3.51
C ALA A 74 -12.73 2.37 4.45
N LEU A 75 -11.70 3.13 4.06
CA LEU A 75 -11.12 4.25 4.81
C LEU A 75 -11.58 5.62 4.31
N ALA A 76 -11.84 5.78 3.01
CA ALA A 76 -12.24 7.06 2.44
C ALA A 76 -13.49 7.63 3.14
N GLY A 77 -13.43 8.90 3.55
CA GLY A 77 -14.52 9.58 4.26
C GLY A 77 -14.72 9.10 5.71
N ARG A 78 -13.75 8.41 6.31
CA ARG A 78 -13.75 8.09 7.74
C ARG A 78 -13.03 9.16 8.55
N GLU A 79 -13.47 9.31 9.80
CA GLU A 79 -12.64 9.93 10.84
C GLU A 79 -11.80 8.86 11.52
N VAL A 80 -10.50 9.14 11.66
CA VAL A 80 -9.52 8.32 12.38
C VAL A 80 -8.77 9.18 13.40
N LYS A 81 -8.33 8.58 14.50
CA LYS A 81 -7.51 9.25 15.52
C LYS A 81 -6.02 9.17 15.19
N GLY A 82 -5.60 8.18 14.40
CA GLY A 82 -4.22 7.94 13.99
C GLY A 82 -4.06 6.57 13.34
N GLY A 83 -2.83 6.24 12.91
CA GLY A 83 -2.51 4.99 12.21
C GLY A 83 -3.00 3.72 12.93
N MET A 84 -2.95 3.71 14.27
CA MET A 84 -3.39 2.58 15.10
C MET A 84 -4.88 2.19 14.94
N ASP A 85 -5.74 3.08 14.43
CA ASP A 85 -7.15 2.76 14.18
C ASP A 85 -7.36 1.98 12.87
N VAL A 86 -6.43 2.12 11.91
CA VAL A 86 -6.56 1.60 10.54
C VAL A 86 -6.70 0.07 10.49
N PRO A 87 -5.90 -0.74 11.24
CA PRO A 87 -6.02 -2.19 11.18
C PRO A 87 -7.43 -2.72 11.53
N ALA A 88 -8.10 -2.08 12.50
CA ALA A 88 -9.44 -2.46 12.92
C ALA A 88 -10.50 -2.17 11.84
N LEU A 89 -10.33 -1.07 11.09
CA LEU A 89 -11.22 -0.69 9.99
C LEU A 89 -11.05 -1.62 8.78
N LEU A 90 -9.84 -2.12 8.55
CA LEU A 90 -9.51 -3.00 7.42
C LEU A 90 -9.68 -4.50 7.72
N ARG A 91 -10.03 -4.88 8.96
CA ARG A 91 -10.08 -6.29 9.42
C ARG A 91 -10.99 -7.22 8.63
N ARG A 92 -11.99 -6.69 7.90
CA ARG A 92 -12.92 -7.50 7.10
C ARG A 92 -12.25 -8.13 5.88
N VAL A 93 -11.22 -7.49 5.34
CA VAL A 93 -10.41 -8.02 4.24
C VAL A 93 -9.39 -8.99 4.84
N ARG A 94 -9.32 -10.24 4.37
CA ARG A 94 -8.36 -11.23 4.87
C ARG A 94 -7.05 -11.11 4.09
N GLY A 95 -5.90 -11.26 4.76
CA GLY A 95 -4.59 -11.10 4.13
C GLY A 95 -4.29 -9.64 3.74
N TYR A 96 -3.54 -9.47 2.65
CA TYR A 96 -3.09 -8.19 2.08
C TYR A 96 -2.38 -7.31 3.10
N ASN A 97 -1.43 -7.88 3.84
CA ASN A 97 -0.76 -7.20 4.95
C ASN A 97 0.13 -6.07 4.45
N MET A 98 0.85 -6.25 3.35
CA MET A 98 1.67 -5.19 2.75
C MET A 98 0.80 -4.05 2.21
N ALA A 99 -0.34 -4.38 1.59
CA ALA A 99 -1.28 -3.36 1.12
C ALA A 99 -1.96 -2.60 2.27
N LYS A 100 -2.32 -3.29 3.36
CA LYS A 100 -2.88 -2.64 4.55
C LYS A 100 -1.86 -1.75 5.26
N ALA A 101 -0.61 -2.22 5.38
CA ALA A 101 0.48 -1.45 5.96
C ALA A 101 0.70 -0.14 5.20
N ALA A 102 0.66 -0.16 3.86
CA ALA A 102 0.78 1.07 3.06
C ALA A 102 -0.29 2.13 3.40
N LEU A 103 -1.53 1.71 3.67
CA LEU A 103 -2.60 2.62 4.10
C LEU A 103 -2.45 3.04 5.56
N GLU A 104 -2.00 2.14 6.43
CA GLU A 104 -1.73 2.45 7.84
C GLU A 104 -0.62 3.49 7.97
N GLU A 105 0.51 3.28 7.29
CA GLU A 105 1.66 4.18 7.26
C GLU A 105 1.29 5.55 6.71
N ALA A 106 0.45 5.62 5.67
CA ALA A 106 -0.02 6.89 5.14
C ALA A 106 -0.91 7.69 6.11
N VAL A 107 -1.41 7.07 7.18
CA VAL A 107 -2.26 7.70 8.22
C VAL A 107 -1.47 7.99 9.51
N TRP A 108 -0.25 7.46 9.65
CA TRP A 108 0.59 7.62 10.84
C TRP A 108 1.12 9.03 11.06
#